data_AF-A0A4R2KXS2-F1
#
_entry.id   AF-A0A4R2KXS2-F1
#
_cell.length_a   1.000
_cell.length_b   1.000
_cell.length_c   1.000
_cell.angle_alpha   90.00
_cell.angle_beta   90.00
_cell.angle_gamma   90.00
#
_symmetry.space_group_name_H-M   'P 1'
#
loop_
_entity.id
_entity.type
_entity.pdbx_description
1 polymer ?
#
loop_
_entity_poly.entity_id
_entity_poly.type
_entity_poly.pdbx_seq_one_letter_code
_entity_poly.pdbx_strand_id
1 'polypeptide(L)'
;MLKWKDAEGLKGLALKLVGQNSISGTKTEVAMARLIYDLLSGVPYFEENSQNLFLGRVEDDFLERNFVAALVEGKGKSKDTLVLVGHLDTVDIQDFGPLKDYAFDPVEYTKKLDPDELYKDAREDLLSGEWLFGRGLQDMKTGVAWQMALLEEYSEINDFDGNLLFLAVPDEESNSAGMLSAIPFINKLVEEKNLNPIAALNCEPNFGAYPGDNNKYIYSGTVGKLLPGFYFVGKETHVGECLAGVNVNLIASEFMSRLEVNTDLSDEVEGEVTVPPTCLRYKDSKELYSAQTPITSIAYYNLQTMQMSPKQAFEKLKKIGEEAIYAAIEKVKVQGEKYKNMSGLPVEIPAYNPKVISYTELYEMAKKEHGEKLDQHIEKCLNEWKKDKSLDERDLSTKLVAEVHSFSPDREPMIVIFFAPPYYPHVGFKGKNPFENKIAEIVDRLIEKAKKDFDEKILKQKYFQGLCDLSYFALQDAEVVIDYLIPNTPTWGVRYKLPIEAMKKLNLPVLNFGPHGKDAHKFTERILLKYSYETGPKLLRFLVNEIFSA
;
A
#
# COMPACT_ATOMS: atom_id res chain seq x y z
N MET A 1 -8.85 21.34 -31.08
CA MET A 1 -9.53 20.03 -31.11
C MET A 1 -8.92 19.22 -29.98
N LEU A 2 -9.74 18.68 -29.09
CA LEU A 2 -9.28 17.90 -27.93
C LEU A 2 -8.66 16.58 -28.41
N LYS A 3 -7.43 16.29 -28.01
CA LYS A 3 -6.64 15.13 -28.47
C LYS A 3 -7.09 13.82 -27.83
N TRP A 4 -7.62 13.87 -26.61
CA TRP A 4 -7.87 12.68 -25.78
C TRP A 4 -9.34 12.49 -25.39
N LYS A 5 -10.25 13.31 -25.94
CA LYS A 5 -11.68 13.30 -25.54
C LYS A 5 -12.44 12.07 -26.02
N ASP A 6 -12.14 11.58 -27.22
CA ASP A 6 -12.82 10.40 -27.78
C ASP A 6 -12.11 9.09 -27.40
N ALA A 7 -12.77 7.97 -27.69
CA ALA A 7 -12.30 6.65 -27.27
C ALA A 7 -10.95 6.27 -27.92
N GLU A 8 -10.72 6.65 -29.18
CA GLU A 8 -9.47 6.35 -29.88
C GLU A 8 -8.31 7.18 -29.34
N GLY A 9 -8.51 8.48 -29.13
CA GLY A 9 -7.52 9.38 -28.54
C GLY A 9 -7.16 8.98 -27.11
N LEU A 10 -8.15 8.65 -26.29
CA LEU A 10 -7.94 8.18 -24.92
C LEU A 10 -7.20 6.84 -24.86
N LYS A 11 -7.58 5.87 -25.72
CA LYS A 11 -6.87 4.60 -25.84
C LYS A 11 -5.44 4.80 -26.33
N GLY A 12 -5.22 5.69 -27.29
CA GLY A 12 -3.88 6.05 -27.77
C GLY A 12 -3.01 6.65 -26.67
N LEU A 13 -3.59 7.51 -25.82
CA LEU A 13 -2.89 8.04 -24.64
C LEU A 13 -2.53 6.92 -23.65
N ALA A 14 -3.48 6.06 -23.29
CA ALA A 14 -3.25 4.94 -22.38
C ALA A 14 -2.14 4.00 -22.89
N LEU A 15 -2.17 3.63 -24.18
CA LEU A 15 -1.13 2.82 -24.81
C LEU A 15 0.24 3.51 -24.80
N LYS A 16 0.29 4.82 -25.02
CA LYS A 16 1.53 5.58 -24.97
C LYS A 16 2.12 5.61 -23.55
N LEU A 17 1.27 5.72 -22.52
CA LEU A 17 1.71 5.61 -21.13
C LEU A 17 2.21 4.19 -20.85
N VAL A 18 1.46 3.15 -21.18
CA VAL A 18 1.87 1.75 -20.96
C VAL A 18 3.18 1.41 -21.68
N GLY A 19 3.41 1.94 -22.88
CA GLY A 19 4.64 1.74 -23.64
C GLY A 19 5.91 2.26 -22.97
N GLN A 20 5.80 3.09 -21.94
CA GLN A 20 6.92 3.56 -21.15
C GLN A 20 7.09 2.65 -19.93
N ASN A 21 8.17 1.86 -19.91
CA ASN A 21 8.56 1.11 -18.73
C ASN A 21 8.72 2.06 -17.52
N SER A 22 8.04 1.74 -16.43
CA SER A 22 8.03 2.48 -15.18
C SER A 22 7.94 1.55 -13.96
N ILE A 23 8.77 0.49 -13.93
CA ILE A 23 8.76 -0.45 -12.81
C ILE A 23 9.11 0.27 -11.50
N SER A 24 8.28 0.04 -10.47
CA SER A 24 8.41 0.63 -9.14
C SER A 24 9.77 0.36 -8.50
N GLY A 25 10.29 1.33 -7.76
CA GLY A 25 11.60 1.25 -7.12
C GLY A 25 12.78 1.28 -8.10
N THR A 26 12.58 1.80 -9.32
CA THR A 26 13.65 1.89 -10.33
C THR A 26 13.77 3.28 -10.96
N LYS A 27 14.90 3.54 -11.61
CA LYS A 27 15.10 4.80 -12.34
C LYS A 27 14.16 5.00 -13.54
N THR A 28 13.44 3.95 -13.95
CA THR A 28 12.54 4.02 -15.11
C THR A 28 11.33 4.93 -14.83
N GLU A 29 10.92 5.06 -13.56
CA GLU A 29 9.87 5.98 -13.10
C GLU A 29 10.16 7.44 -13.45
N VAL A 30 11.43 7.85 -13.47
CA VAL A 30 11.86 9.21 -13.88
C VAL A 30 11.43 9.51 -15.33
N ALA A 31 11.57 8.53 -16.22
CA ALA A 31 11.21 8.69 -17.62
C ALA A 31 9.69 8.80 -17.80
N MET A 32 8.90 8.06 -17.02
CA MET A 32 7.45 8.17 -17.02
C MET A 32 6.96 9.53 -16.52
N ALA A 33 7.51 10.04 -15.42
CA ALA A 33 7.15 11.36 -14.92
C ALA A 33 7.42 12.45 -15.98
N ARG A 34 8.56 12.36 -16.68
CA ARG A 34 8.87 13.24 -17.81
C ARG A 34 7.90 13.07 -18.98
N LEU A 35 7.55 11.85 -19.35
CA LEU A 35 6.58 11.58 -20.40
C LEU A 35 5.21 12.21 -20.10
N ILE A 36 4.70 12.05 -18.88
CA ILE A 36 3.43 12.65 -18.45
C ILE A 36 3.52 14.18 -18.50
N TYR A 37 4.59 14.76 -17.95
CA TYR A 37 4.85 16.20 -17.99
C TYR A 37 4.87 16.73 -19.43
N ASP A 38 5.62 16.09 -20.32
CA ASP A 38 5.77 16.50 -21.72
C ASP A 38 4.43 16.40 -22.47
N LEU A 39 3.66 15.33 -22.24
CA LEU A 39 2.32 15.17 -22.81
C LEU A 39 1.37 16.28 -22.38
N LEU A 40 1.34 16.62 -21.09
CA LEU A 40 0.51 17.71 -20.57
C LEU A 40 1.00 19.07 -21.03
N SER A 41 2.32 19.28 -21.15
CA SER A 41 2.90 20.55 -21.60
C SER A 41 2.48 20.94 -23.02
N GLY A 42 2.13 19.96 -23.85
CA GLY A 42 1.59 20.19 -25.20
C GLY A 42 0.06 20.33 -25.25
N VAL A 43 -0.64 20.41 -24.12
CA VAL A 43 -2.06 20.81 -24.07
C VAL A 43 -2.11 22.35 -24.10
N PRO A 44 -2.93 22.98 -24.97
CA PRO A 44 -2.94 24.44 -25.13
C PRO A 44 -3.04 25.23 -23.83
N TYR A 45 -3.86 24.76 -22.88
CA TYR A 45 -3.98 25.38 -21.57
C TYR A 45 -2.65 25.47 -20.82
N PHE A 46 -1.83 24.42 -20.82
CA PHE A 46 -0.53 24.41 -20.12
C PHE A 46 0.57 25.10 -20.91
N GLU A 47 0.43 25.27 -22.24
CA GLU A 47 1.30 26.16 -23.02
C GLU A 47 1.09 27.62 -22.57
N GLU A 48 -0.16 28.04 -22.36
CA GLU A 48 -0.52 29.38 -21.88
C GLU A 48 -0.30 29.56 -20.37
N ASN A 49 -0.42 28.48 -19.59
CA ASN A 49 -0.35 28.47 -18.13
C ASN A 49 0.75 27.54 -17.62
N SER A 50 1.96 27.66 -18.17
CA SER A 50 3.11 26.81 -17.82
C SER A 50 3.44 26.80 -16.31
N GLN A 51 3.10 27.87 -15.58
CA GLN A 51 3.23 27.96 -14.13
C GLN A 51 2.30 27.01 -13.35
N ASN A 52 1.33 26.38 -14.02
CA ASN A 52 0.38 25.43 -13.43
C ASN A 52 0.76 23.96 -13.69
N LEU A 53 1.91 23.70 -14.33
CA LEU A 53 2.42 22.35 -14.57
C LEU A 53 3.76 22.17 -13.86
N PHE A 54 3.83 21.18 -12.97
CA PHE A 54 4.93 21.00 -12.04
C PHE A 54 5.54 19.60 -12.19
N LEU A 55 6.86 19.56 -12.14
CA LEU A 55 7.63 18.33 -11.97
C LEU A 55 8.27 18.37 -10.57
N GLY A 56 7.56 17.82 -9.59
CA GLY A 56 7.98 17.77 -8.19
C GLY A 56 9.03 16.71 -7.94
N ARG A 57 9.95 16.94 -7.00
CA ARG A 57 10.96 15.94 -6.62
C ARG A 57 10.46 15.12 -5.44
N VAL A 58 10.73 13.83 -5.45
CA VAL A 58 10.60 12.99 -4.27
C VAL A 58 11.74 13.36 -3.31
N GLU A 59 11.41 13.69 -2.06
CA GLU A 59 12.40 14.10 -1.06
C GLU A 59 13.33 12.94 -0.68
N ASP A 60 14.63 13.24 -0.52
CA ASP A 60 15.67 12.26 -0.15
C ASP A 60 15.74 10.98 -1.01
N ASP A 61 15.25 11.06 -2.25
CA ASP A 61 15.16 9.91 -3.15
C ASP A 61 16.43 9.70 -3.99
N PHE A 62 17.09 8.56 -3.79
CA PHE A 62 18.34 8.21 -4.48
C PHE A 62 18.16 7.86 -5.96
N LEU A 63 16.93 7.61 -6.40
CA LEU A 63 16.57 7.36 -7.78
C LEU A 63 16.29 8.66 -8.56
N GLU A 64 16.24 9.80 -7.85
CA GLU A 64 15.93 11.12 -8.38
C GLU A 64 14.55 11.16 -9.06
N ARG A 65 13.59 10.42 -8.51
CA ARG A 65 12.22 10.31 -9.02
C ARG A 65 11.45 11.61 -8.86
N ASN A 66 10.46 11.75 -9.72
CA ASN A 66 9.59 12.91 -9.77
C ASN A 66 8.13 12.50 -9.75
N PHE A 67 7.30 13.30 -9.09
CA PHE A 67 5.86 13.29 -9.31
C PHE A 67 5.48 14.44 -10.25
N VAL A 68 4.36 14.30 -10.96
CA VAL A 68 3.80 15.36 -11.79
C VAL A 68 2.57 15.92 -11.10
N ALA A 69 2.49 17.25 -11.00
CA ALA A 69 1.27 17.93 -10.57
C ALA A 69 0.82 18.89 -11.66
N ALA A 70 -0.49 18.98 -11.92
CA ALA A 70 -1.05 19.85 -12.94
C ALA A 70 -2.36 20.48 -12.47
N LEU A 71 -2.45 21.81 -12.50
CA LEU A 71 -3.61 22.57 -12.04
C LEU A 71 -4.37 23.17 -13.22
N VAL A 72 -5.62 22.77 -13.42
CA VAL A 72 -6.55 23.46 -14.31
C VAL A 72 -7.46 24.33 -13.45
N GLU A 73 -7.29 25.64 -13.58
CA GLU A 73 -8.12 26.66 -12.94
C GLU A 73 -9.31 26.98 -13.84
N GLY A 74 -10.53 26.80 -13.33
CA GLY A 74 -11.74 27.23 -14.01
C GLY A 74 -11.84 28.75 -14.10
N LYS A 75 -12.70 29.24 -15.00
CA LYS A 75 -12.90 30.68 -15.22
C LYS A 75 -13.93 31.30 -14.27
N GLY A 76 -14.58 30.47 -13.45
CA GLY A 76 -15.51 30.89 -12.40
C GLY A 76 -14.84 31.53 -11.18
N LYS A 77 -15.61 31.70 -10.10
CA LYS A 77 -15.13 32.31 -8.84
C LYS A 77 -14.82 31.27 -7.78
N SER A 78 -15.32 30.05 -7.91
CA SER A 78 -15.14 28.99 -6.94
C SER A 78 -13.66 28.66 -6.77
N LYS A 79 -13.29 28.43 -5.51
CA LYS A 79 -11.97 27.91 -5.14
C LYS A 79 -12.00 26.41 -4.93
N ASP A 80 -13.17 25.80 -5.03
CA ASP A 80 -13.33 24.36 -4.87
C ASP A 80 -12.43 23.64 -5.84
N THR A 81 -11.69 22.67 -5.33
CA THR A 81 -10.65 21.96 -6.04
C THR A 81 -10.84 20.48 -5.83
N LEU A 82 -11.07 19.74 -6.92
CA LEU A 82 -11.06 18.28 -6.90
C LEU A 82 -9.63 17.81 -7.17
N VAL A 83 -9.07 17.05 -6.24
CA VAL A 83 -7.74 16.46 -6.40
C VAL A 83 -7.88 15.12 -7.14
N LEU A 84 -7.29 15.02 -8.31
CA LEU A 84 -7.23 13.78 -9.11
C LEU A 84 -5.89 13.09 -8.83
N VAL A 85 -5.91 11.81 -8.54
CA VAL A 85 -4.74 11.06 -8.07
C VAL A 85 -4.57 9.80 -8.89
N GLY A 86 -3.33 9.48 -9.27
CA GLY A 86 -2.97 8.15 -9.75
C GLY A 86 -1.47 7.91 -9.61
N HIS A 87 -1.06 6.66 -9.70
CA HIS A 87 0.36 6.30 -9.69
C HIS A 87 0.93 6.10 -11.09
N LEU A 88 2.22 6.38 -11.20
CA LEU A 88 2.97 6.32 -12.45
C LEU A 88 3.92 5.12 -12.50
N ASP A 89 3.93 4.26 -11.51
CA ASP A 89 4.70 3.02 -11.54
C ASP A 89 3.85 1.82 -11.97
N THR A 90 4.50 0.66 -12.02
CA THR A 90 3.89 -0.66 -12.21
C THR A 90 4.76 -1.67 -11.46
N VAL A 91 4.19 -2.82 -11.07
CA VAL A 91 5.01 -3.96 -10.61
C VAL A 91 5.91 -4.52 -11.72
N ASP A 92 6.81 -5.44 -11.35
CA ASP A 92 7.70 -6.09 -12.31
C ASP A 92 6.95 -6.99 -13.34
N ILE A 93 7.72 -7.49 -14.30
CA ILE A 93 7.22 -8.27 -15.45
C ILE A 93 7.79 -9.70 -15.48
N GLN A 94 8.35 -10.20 -14.38
CA GLN A 94 8.97 -11.53 -14.37
C GLN A 94 7.94 -12.64 -14.59
N ASP A 95 6.70 -12.41 -14.16
CA ASP A 95 5.55 -13.30 -14.33
C ASP A 95 5.14 -13.49 -15.81
N PHE A 96 5.54 -12.60 -16.73
CA PHE A 96 5.27 -12.71 -18.17
C PHE A 96 6.12 -13.78 -18.87
N GLY A 97 7.11 -14.35 -18.19
CA GLY A 97 7.90 -15.48 -18.70
C GLY A 97 8.53 -15.20 -20.08
N PRO A 98 8.36 -16.09 -21.07
CA PRO A 98 8.93 -15.91 -22.41
C PRO A 98 8.43 -14.67 -23.16
N LEU A 99 7.29 -14.09 -22.77
CA LEU A 99 6.68 -12.94 -23.44
C LEU A 99 6.99 -11.59 -22.75
N LYS A 100 7.87 -11.57 -21.76
CA LYS A 100 8.24 -10.35 -20.99
C LYS A 100 8.62 -9.15 -21.86
N ASP A 101 9.28 -9.37 -22.99
CA ASP A 101 9.74 -8.28 -23.87
C ASP A 101 8.56 -7.55 -24.54
N TYR A 102 7.36 -8.12 -24.48
CA TYR A 102 6.10 -7.53 -24.96
C TYR A 102 5.21 -7.00 -23.83
N ALA A 103 5.61 -7.10 -22.55
CA ALA A 103 4.74 -6.76 -21.42
C ALA A 103 4.18 -5.32 -21.48
N PHE A 104 4.96 -4.39 -22.04
CA PHE A 104 4.62 -2.98 -22.25
C PHE A 104 4.12 -2.65 -23.67
N ASP A 105 3.89 -3.66 -24.52
CA ASP A 105 3.22 -3.51 -25.81
C ASP A 105 1.92 -4.33 -25.78
N PRO A 106 0.82 -3.77 -25.28
CA PRO A 106 -0.41 -4.54 -25.10
C PRO A 106 -0.99 -5.12 -26.38
N VAL A 107 -0.77 -4.44 -27.51
CA VAL A 107 -1.30 -4.88 -28.81
C VAL A 107 -0.55 -6.11 -29.28
N GLU A 108 0.79 -6.10 -29.22
CA GLU A 108 1.59 -7.27 -29.60
C GLU A 108 1.51 -8.38 -28.56
N TYR A 109 1.45 -8.05 -27.27
CA TYR A 109 1.29 -9.02 -26.20
C TYR A 109 -0.01 -9.82 -26.36
N THR A 110 -1.14 -9.13 -26.54
CA THR A 110 -2.45 -9.77 -26.72
C THR A 110 -2.46 -10.72 -27.92
N LYS A 111 -1.79 -10.37 -29.03
CA LYS A 111 -1.69 -11.24 -30.22
C LYS A 111 -0.83 -12.49 -30.00
N LYS A 112 0.11 -12.43 -29.07
CA LYS A 112 1.08 -13.50 -28.80
C LYS A 112 0.62 -14.49 -27.75
N LEU A 113 -0.41 -14.15 -26.97
CA LEU A 113 -0.99 -15.06 -26.01
C LEU A 113 -1.59 -16.28 -26.72
N ASP A 114 -1.19 -17.47 -26.27
CA ASP A 114 -1.80 -18.72 -26.70
C ASP A 114 -3.06 -18.99 -25.86
N PRO A 115 -4.27 -19.02 -26.46
CA PRO A 115 -5.48 -19.32 -25.71
C PRO A 115 -5.48 -20.70 -25.05
N ASP A 116 -4.67 -21.66 -25.52
CA ASP A 116 -4.59 -23.00 -24.92
C ASP A 116 -3.66 -23.06 -23.69
N GLU A 117 -2.83 -22.03 -23.47
CA GLU A 117 -2.01 -21.87 -22.27
C GLU A 117 -2.72 -21.06 -21.17
N LEU A 118 -3.88 -20.45 -21.47
CA LEU A 118 -4.63 -19.62 -20.54
C LEU A 118 -5.67 -20.40 -19.72
N TYR A 119 -5.85 -19.97 -18.47
CA TYR A 119 -6.99 -20.40 -17.67
C TYR A 119 -8.31 -19.97 -18.32
N LYS A 120 -9.39 -20.70 -18.02
CA LYS A 120 -10.71 -20.53 -18.65
C LYS A 120 -11.16 -19.06 -18.76
N ASP A 121 -11.09 -18.30 -17.69
CA ASP A 121 -11.53 -16.89 -17.64
C ASP A 121 -10.71 -15.98 -18.59
N ALA A 122 -9.38 -16.03 -18.49
CA ALA A 122 -8.50 -15.27 -19.39
C ALA A 122 -8.61 -15.71 -20.85
N ARG A 123 -8.83 -17.01 -21.09
CA ARG A 123 -9.05 -17.56 -22.44
C ARG A 123 -10.35 -17.03 -23.06
N GLU A 124 -11.45 -17.04 -22.31
CA GLU A 124 -12.74 -16.50 -22.76
C GLU A 124 -12.62 -15.01 -23.09
N ASP A 125 -11.95 -14.24 -22.22
CA ASP A 125 -11.71 -12.82 -22.43
C ASP A 125 -10.81 -12.55 -23.66
N LEU A 126 -9.75 -13.33 -23.87
CA LEU A 126 -8.88 -13.22 -25.06
C LEU A 126 -9.65 -13.52 -26.35
N LEU A 127 -10.41 -14.62 -26.38
CA LEU A 127 -11.15 -15.06 -27.58
C LEU A 127 -12.33 -14.13 -27.92
N SER A 128 -12.86 -13.39 -26.94
CA SER A 128 -13.93 -12.42 -27.17
C SER A 128 -13.51 -11.24 -28.07
N GLY A 129 -12.22 -10.87 -28.03
CA GLY A 129 -11.70 -9.64 -28.66
C GLY A 129 -12.12 -8.34 -27.97
N GLU A 130 -12.84 -8.41 -26.84
CA GLU A 130 -13.31 -7.23 -26.09
C GLU A 130 -12.29 -6.74 -25.05
N TRP A 131 -11.25 -7.54 -24.79
CA TRP A 131 -10.22 -7.29 -23.80
C TRP A 131 -8.86 -7.03 -24.43
N LEU A 132 -8.05 -6.23 -23.75
CA LEU A 132 -6.66 -5.96 -24.11
C LEU A 132 -5.76 -6.31 -22.93
N PHE A 133 -4.73 -7.11 -23.19
CA PHE A 133 -3.81 -7.64 -22.18
C PHE A 133 -2.50 -6.84 -22.18
N GLY A 134 -1.93 -6.60 -21.01
CA GLY A 134 -0.63 -5.94 -20.87
C GLY A 134 -0.40 -5.35 -19.48
N ARG A 135 0.86 -5.28 -19.04
CA ARG A 135 1.23 -4.74 -17.72
C ARG A 135 0.91 -3.25 -17.65
N GLY A 136 0.25 -2.83 -16.58
CA GLY A 136 -0.05 -1.43 -16.29
C GLY A 136 -1.26 -0.87 -17.04
N LEU A 137 -1.89 -1.64 -17.94
CA LEU A 137 -3.12 -1.19 -18.61
C LEU A 137 -4.23 -0.99 -17.59
N GLN A 138 -4.41 -1.97 -16.73
CA GLN A 138 -5.39 -1.93 -15.67
C GLN A 138 -4.87 -1.06 -14.54
N ASP A 139 -3.64 -1.32 -14.07
CA ASP A 139 -3.08 -0.77 -12.83
C ASP A 139 -1.82 0.09 -13.07
N MET A 140 -1.94 1.42 -13.24
CA MET A 140 -3.19 2.15 -13.42
C MET A 140 -3.16 3.15 -14.58
N LYS A 141 -2.38 2.87 -15.64
CA LYS A 141 -2.13 3.82 -16.75
C LYS A 141 -3.38 4.26 -17.47
N THR A 142 -4.40 3.40 -17.57
CA THR A 142 -5.68 3.82 -18.16
C THR A 142 -6.41 4.83 -17.25
N GLY A 143 -6.34 4.66 -15.93
CA GLY A 143 -6.86 5.62 -14.96
C GLY A 143 -6.13 6.97 -15.02
N VAL A 144 -4.80 6.95 -15.13
CA VAL A 144 -3.99 8.16 -15.36
C VAL A 144 -4.39 8.86 -16.66
N ALA A 145 -4.58 8.09 -17.75
CA ALA A 145 -5.04 8.63 -19.02
C ALA A 145 -6.43 9.28 -18.92
N TRP A 146 -7.36 8.70 -18.15
CA TRP A 146 -8.67 9.30 -17.89
C TRP A 146 -8.54 10.68 -17.25
N GLN A 147 -7.69 10.80 -16.24
CA GLN A 147 -7.51 12.06 -15.52
C GLN A 147 -6.81 13.12 -16.38
N MET A 148 -5.80 12.74 -17.16
CA MET A 148 -5.17 13.64 -18.13
C MET A 148 -6.17 14.14 -19.19
N ALA A 149 -7.06 13.27 -19.68
CA ALA A 149 -8.12 13.64 -20.61
C ALA A 149 -9.16 14.58 -19.98
N LEU A 150 -9.48 14.41 -18.68
CA LEU A 150 -10.31 15.37 -17.95
C LEU A 150 -9.65 16.75 -17.90
N LEU A 151 -8.35 16.84 -17.61
CA LEU A 151 -7.66 18.14 -17.58
C LEU A 151 -7.76 18.84 -18.94
N GLU A 152 -7.49 18.12 -20.03
CA GLU A 152 -7.61 18.66 -21.39
C GLU A 152 -9.04 19.17 -21.64
N GLU A 153 -10.05 18.36 -21.35
CA GLU A 153 -11.45 18.70 -21.59
C GLU A 153 -11.92 19.89 -20.74
N TYR A 154 -11.68 19.89 -19.43
CA TYR A 154 -12.16 20.92 -18.52
C TYR A 154 -11.43 22.26 -18.69
N SER A 155 -10.18 22.24 -19.18
CA SER A 155 -9.44 23.46 -19.48
C SER A 155 -10.06 24.31 -20.61
N GLU A 156 -10.85 23.68 -21.49
CA GLU A 156 -11.55 24.35 -22.60
C GLU A 156 -13.00 24.75 -22.24
N ILE A 157 -13.52 24.34 -21.08
CA ILE A 157 -14.88 24.68 -20.63
C ILE A 157 -14.88 26.11 -20.09
N ASN A 158 -15.54 27.02 -20.82
CA ASN A 158 -15.51 28.45 -20.49
C ASN A 158 -16.23 28.82 -19.20
N ASP A 159 -17.21 28.02 -18.77
CA ASP A 159 -18.07 28.26 -17.61
C ASP A 159 -17.81 27.28 -16.46
N PHE A 160 -16.67 26.58 -16.48
CA PHE A 160 -16.27 25.72 -15.37
C PHE A 160 -15.97 26.55 -14.10
N ASP A 161 -16.77 26.31 -13.05
CA ASP A 161 -16.69 26.98 -11.76
C ASP A 161 -16.08 26.06 -10.70
N GLY A 162 -14.76 25.92 -10.73
CA GLY A 162 -13.99 25.02 -9.88
C GLY A 162 -12.58 24.83 -10.41
N ASN A 163 -11.80 23.93 -9.81
CA ASN A 163 -10.42 23.67 -10.20
C ASN A 163 -10.14 22.16 -10.15
N LEU A 164 -9.33 21.66 -11.09
CA LEU A 164 -8.83 20.28 -11.06
C LEU A 164 -7.34 20.31 -10.73
N LEU A 165 -6.93 19.61 -9.67
CA LEU A 165 -5.53 19.42 -9.32
C LEU A 165 -5.16 17.96 -9.54
N PHE A 166 -4.44 17.65 -10.61
CA PHE A 166 -3.98 16.30 -10.91
C PHE A 166 -2.61 16.02 -10.29
N LEU A 167 -2.43 14.78 -9.85
CA LEU A 167 -1.20 14.22 -9.29
C LEU A 167 -0.93 12.84 -9.89
N ALA A 168 0.23 12.69 -10.53
CA ALA A 168 0.80 11.39 -10.89
C ALA A 168 2.07 11.14 -10.07
N VAL A 169 2.04 10.14 -9.19
CA VAL A 169 3.10 9.90 -8.20
C VAL A 169 3.83 8.57 -8.44
N PRO A 170 5.16 8.51 -8.25
CA PRO A 170 5.92 7.26 -8.32
C PRO A 170 5.82 6.45 -7.01
N ASP A 171 6.31 5.22 -7.06
CA ASP A 171 6.59 4.34 -5.92
C ASP A 171 5.39 3.81 -5.14
N GLU A 172 4.16 3.88 -5.66
CA GLU A 172 2.96 3.39 -4.96
C GLU A 172 3.09 1.90 -4.65
N GLU A 173 3.56 1.12 -5.63
CA GLU A 173 3.69 -0.34 -5.54
C GLU A 173 4.81 -0.79 -4.58
N SER A 174 5.52 0.16 -3.96
CA SER A 174 6.57 -0.11 -2.98
C SER A 174 6.33 0.59 -1.64
N ASN A 175 6.67 1.87 -1.52
CA ASN A 175 6.71 2.61 -0.25
C ASN A 175 5.93 3.94 -0.29
N SER A 176 5.28 4.25 -1.42
CA SER A 176 4.58 5.51 -1.71
C SER A 176 5.43 6.77 -1.49
N ALA A 177 6.73 6.72 -1.75
CA ALA A 177 7.61 7.88 -1.56
C ALA A 177 7.14 9.10 -2.36
N GLY A 178 6.59 8.87 -3.56
CA GLY A 178 5.98 9.90 -4.40
C GLY A 178 4.84 10.63 -3.70
N MET A 179 3.87 9.89 -3.19
CA MET A 179 2.71 10.46 -2.53
C MET A 179 3.04 11.13 -1.20
N LEU A 180 3.93 10.54 -0.41
CA LEU A 180 4.43 11.12 0.85
C LEU A 180 5.12 12.48 0.61
N SER A 181 5.80 12.65 -0.53
CA SER A 181 6.40 13.93 -0.95
C SER A 181 5.37 14.89 -1.55
N ALA A 182 4.33 14.38 -2.21
CA ALA A 182 3.29 15.19 -2.85
C ALA A 182 2.37 15.88 -1.82
N ILE A 183 2.05 15.23 -0.69
CA ILE A 183 1.14 15.80 0.32
C ILE A 183 1.57 17.17 0.88
N PRO A 184 2.82 17.37 1.32
CA PRO A 184 3.31 18.70 1.68
C PRO A 184 3.28 19.70 0.51
N PHE A 185 3.62 19.25 -0.70
CA PHE A 185 3.59 20.08 -1.90
C PHE A 185 2.18 20.59 -2.22
N ILE A 186 1.16 19.74 -2.13
CA ILE A 186 -0.25 20.13 -2.34
C ILE A 186 -0.64 21.21 -1.34
N ASN A 187 -0.34 21.04 -0.06
CA ASN A 187 -0.65 22.04 0.96
C ASN A 187 -0.03 23.41 0.65
N LYS A 188 1.20 23.42 0.16
CA LYS A 188 1.87 24.65 -0.27
C LYS A 188 1.16 25.27 -1.48
N LEU A 189 0.85 24.47 -2.50
CA LEU A 189 0.17 24.95 -3.70
C LEU A 189 -1.22 25.51 -3.38
N VAL A 190 -1.95 24.85 -2.48
CA VAL A 190 -3.27 25.27 -1.99
C VAL A 190 -3.21 26.67 -1.35
N GLU A 191 -2.19 26.94 -0.54
CA GLU A 191 -1.96 28.26 0.05
C GLU A 191 -1.57 29.29 -1.02
N GLU A 192 -0.60 28.97 -1.88
CA GLU A 192 -0.06 29.89 -2.89
C GLU A 192 -1.11 30.32 -3.92
N LYS A 193 -2.03 29.41 -4.28
CA LYS A 193 -3.08 29.63 -5.29
C LYS A 193 -4.44 29.95 -4.68
N ASN A 194 -4.56 29.96 -3.35
CA ASN A 194 -5.82 30.16 -2.62
C ASN A 194 -6.92 29.19 -3.10
N LEU A 195 -6.60 27.89 -3.06
CA LEU A 195 -7.50 26.79 -3.44
C LEU A 195 -8.26 26.28 -2.22
N ASN A 196 -9.38 25.60 -2.46
CA ASN A 196 -10.18 24.89 -1.46
C ASN A 196 -10.35 23.43 -1.89
N PRO A 197 -9.43 22.52 -1.52
CA PRO A 197 -9.60 21.10 -1.82
C PRO A 197 -10.86 20.54 -1.15
N ILE A 198 -11.75 19.92 -1.93
CA ILE A 198 -13.05 19.41 -1.44
C ILE A 198 -13.11 17.87 -1.36
N ALA A 199 -12.38 17.18 -2.23
CA ALA A 199 -12.29 15.72 -2.26
C ALA A 199 -11.03 15.28 -3.01
N ALA A 200 -10.62 14.03 -2.80
CA ALA A 200 -9.65 13.34 -3.64
C ALA A 200 -10.33 12.19 -4.40
N LEU A 201 -10.09 12.11 -5.70
CA LEU A 201 -10.63 11.10 -6.60
C LEU A 201 -9.47 10.35 -7.26
N ASN A 202 -9.37 9.06 -6.97
CA ASN A 202 -8.47 8.14 -7.65
C ASN A 202 -9.22 7.43 -8.78
N CYS A 203 -8.47 7.03 -9.81
CA CYS A 203 -8.95 6.22 -10.93
C CYS A 203 -8.25 4.87 -10.98
N GLU A 204 -7.95 4.28 -9.82
CA GLU A 204 -7.53 2.87 -9.73
C GLU A 204 -8.59 1.97 -10.36
N PRO A 205 -8.18 0.86 -10.98
CA PRO A 205 -9.11 -0.04 -11.63
C PRO A 205 -10.11 -0.60 -10.61
N ASN A 206 -11.36 -0.70 -11.03
CA ASN A 206 -12.31 -1.57 -10.35
C ASN A 206 -12.12 -3.00 -10.87
N PHE A 207 -11.99 -3.95 -9.96
CA PHE A 207 -11.88 -5.38 -10.24
C PHE A 207 -12.78 -6.19 -9.30
N GLY A 208 -13.07 -7.42 -9.69
CA GLY A 208 -13.97 -8.31 -8.95
C GLY A 208 -13.50 -8.54 -7.51
N ALA A 209 -14.43 -8.51 -6.56
CA ALA A 209 -14.17 -8.69 -5.14
C ALA A 209 -13.77 -10.13 -4.77
N TYR A 210 -14.05 -11.10 -5.63
CA TYR A 210 -13.71 -12.52 -5.48
C TYR A 210 -13.58 -13.20 -6.86
N PRO A 211 -12.93 -14.38 -6.95
CA PRO A 211 -12.81 -15.10 -8.21
C PRO A 211 -14.17 -15.36 -8.88
N GLY A 212 -14.31 -14.92 -10.14
CA GLY A 212 -15.56 -15.03 -10.91
C GLY A 212 -16.53 -13.85 -10.76
N ASP A 213 -16.18 -12.84 -9.98
CA ASP A 213 -16.95 -11.60 -9.88
C ASP A 213 -16.70 -10.68 -11.09
N ASN A 214 -17.76 -10.40 -11.84
CA ASN A 214 -17.76 -9.51 -13.00
C ASN A 214 -18.47 -8.17 -12.71
N ASN A 215 -18.78 -7.88 -11.44
CA ASN A 215 -19.35 -6.60 -11.07
C ASN A 215 -18.29 -5.48 -11.18
N LYS A 216 -18.77 -4.26 -11.39
CA LYS A 216 -17.96 -3.05 -11.33
C LYS A 216 -18.25 -2.33 -10.04
N TYR A 217 -17.28 -1.59 -9.54
CA TYR A 217 -17.36 -0.97 -8.22
C TYR A 217 -16.98 0.50 -8.25
N ILE A 218 -17.61 1.25 -7.34
CA ILE A 218 -17.15 2.56 -6.90
C ILE A 218 -16.89 2.48 -5.40
N TYR A 219 -15.79 3.08 -4.97
CA TYR A 219 -15.34 3.03 -3.58
C TYR A 219 -15.36 4.41 -2.92
N SER A 220 -15.77 4.47 -1.65
CA SER A 220 -15.85 5.70 -0.84
C SER A 220 -14.83 5.71 0.31
N GLY A 221 -13.71 5.05 0.09
CA GLY A 221 -12.72 4.71 1.10
C GLY A 221 -11.71 3.72 0.58
N THR A 222 -10.64 3.52 1.34
CA THR A 222 -9.56 2.57 1.08
C THR A 222 -9.19 1.87 2.37
N VAL A 223 -8.91 0.57 2.27
CA VAL A 223 -8.35 -0.18 3.40
C VAL A 223 -6.99 0.41 3.77
N GLY A 224 -6.66 0.31 5.05
CA GLY A 224 -5.31 0.56 5.56
C GLY A 224 -4.51 -0.73 5.63
N LYS A 225 -3.20 -0.59 5.80
CA LYS A 225 -2.27 -1.69 5.99
C LYS A 225 -1.28 -1.38 7.09
N LEU A 226 -1.24 -2.27 8.07
CA LEU A 226 -0.17 -2.41 9.04
C LEU A 226 0.75 -3.56 8.61
N LEU A 227 2.04 -3.39 8.86
CA LEU A 227 3.04 -4.44 8.64
C LEU A 227 3.70 -4.80 9.98
N PRO A 228 2.99 -5.52 10.88
CA PRO A 228 3.57 -5.99 12.13
C PRO A 228 4.71 -6.98 11.86
N GLY A 229 5.84 -6.72 12.50
CA GLY A 229 7.01 -7.57 12.58
C GLY A 229 7.17 -8.19 13.97
N PHE A 230 7.69 -9.41 14.00
CA PHE A 230 7.87 -10.21 15.20
C PHE A 230 9.30 -10.72 15.24
N TYR A 231 10.10 -10.18 16.15
CA TYR A 231 11.45 -10.67 16.43
C TYR A 231 11.39 -11.64 17.60
N PHE A 232 11.59 -12.92 17.28
CA PHE A 232 11.55 -14.01 18.25
C PHE A 232 12.96 -14.25 18.80
N VAL A 233 13.03 -14.51 20.10
CA VAL A 233 14.25 -14.86 20.81
C VAL A 233 13.99 -16.14 21.58
N GLY A 234 14.79 -17.17 21.30
CA GLY A 234 14.79 -18.43 22.02
C GLY A 234 15.85 -18.47 23.12
N LYS A 235 16.19 -19.68 23.54
CA LYS A 235 17.33 -19.96 24.41
C LYS A 235 18.26 -20.96 23.73
N GLU A 236 19.50 -20.56 23.52
CA GLU A 236 20.52 -21.37 22.86
C GLU A 236 20.80 -22.66 23.62
N THR A 237 21.01 -23.74 22.86
CA THR A 237 21.51 -25.02 23.40
C THR A 237 22.26 -25.79 22.32
N HIS A 238 23.15 -26.68 22.74
CA HIS A 238 23.75 -27.68 21.86
C HIS A 238 22.68 -28.67 21.40
N VAL A 239 22.72 -29.15 20.15
CA VAL A 239 21.65 -30.04 19.62
C VAL A 239 21.51 -31.35 20.41
N GLY A 240 22.61 -31.84 21.00
CA GLY A 240 22.60 -33.00 21.90
C GLY A 240 21.93 -32.76 23.26
N GLU A 241 21.65 -31.49 23.59
CA GLU A 241 21.01 -31.04 24.83
C GLU A 241 19.78 -30.17 24.51
N CYS A 242 19.02 -30.56 23.48
CA CYS A 242 17.92 -29.75 22.92
C CYS A 242 16.82 -29.35 23.92
N LEU A 243 16.77 -29.98 25.10
CA LEU A 243 15.82 -29.71 26.19
C LEU A 243 16.33 -28.66 27.20
N ALA A 244 17.61 -28.30 27.16
CA ALA A 244 18.22 -27.28 28.02
C ALA A 244 17.99 -25.85 27.52
N GLY A 245 17.35 -25.69 26.35
CA GLY A 245 17.03 -24.41 25.72
C GLY A 245 15.61 -24.43 25.14
N VAL A 246 15.25 -23.35 24.47
CA VAL A 246 13.99 -23.23 23.72
C VAL A 246 14.35 -22.82 22.31
N ASN A 247 14.16 -23.73 21.35
CA ASN A 247 14.41 -23.44 19.95
C ASN A 247 13.46 -22.32 19.48
N VAL A 248 14.01 -21.24 18.94
CA VAL A 248 13.22 -20.09 18.49
C VAL A 248 12.21 -20.47 17.40
N ASN A 249 12.53 -21.46 16.56
CA ASN A 249 11.63 -21.93 15.51
C ASN A 249 10.38 -22.61 16.09
N LEU A 250 10.46 -23.17 17.31
CA LEU A 250 9.27 -23.68 18.00
C LEU A 250 8.35 -22.53 18.43
N ILE A 251 8.90 -21.48 19.03
CA ILE A 251 8.15 -20.27 19.42
C ILE A 251 7.47 -19.67 18.19
N ALA A 252 8.24 -19.45 17.13
CA ALA A 252 7.71 -18.91 15.88
C ALA A 252 6.64 -19.81 15.26
N SER A 253 6.81 -21.15 15.28
CA SER A 253 5.80 -22.05 14.74
C SER A 253 4.47 -22.00 15.51
N GLU A 254 4.52 -21.95 16.84
CA GLU A 254 3.32 -21.79 17.67
C GLU A 254 2.65 -20.44 17.40
N PHE A 255 3.44 -19.37 17.22
CA PHE A 255 2.90 -18.06 16.89
C PHE A 255 2.25 -18.02 15.50
N MET A 256 2.99 -18.43 14.47
CA MET A 256 2.55 -18.38 13.07
C MET A 256 1.30 -19.22 12.85
N SER A 257 1.22 -20.41 13.45
CA SER A 257 0.03 -21.28 13.35
C SER A 257 -1.24 -20.69 13.97
N ARG A 258 -1.11 -19.72 14.88
CA ARG A 258 -2.24 -19.00 15.47
C ARG A 258 -2.60 -17.73 14.70
N LEU A 259 -1.63 -17.12 14.02
CA LEU A 259 -1.81 -15.84 13.33
C LEU A 259 -2.22 -16.00 11.87
N GLU A 260 -1.65 -16.98 11.17
CA GLU A 260 -1.93 -17.22 9.76
C GLU A 260 -3.43 -17.49 9.54
N VAL A 261 -4.05 -16.75 8.62
CA VAL A 261 -5.47 -16.83 8.27
C VAL A 261 -6.44 -16.67 9.45
N ASN A 262 -6.02 -16.03 10.54
CA ASN A 262 -6.85 -15.84 11.72
C ASN A 262 -7.90 -14.72 11.52
N THR A 263 -9.16 -15.11 11.41
CA THR A 263 -10.30 -14.21 11.19
C THR A 263 -10.66 -13.33 12.40
N ASP A 264 -10.17 -13.64 13.60
CA ASP A 264 -10.38 -12.76 14.78
C ASP A 264 -9.63 -11.41 14.65
N LEU A 265 -8.69 -11.35 13.70
CA LEU A 265 -7.95 -10.15 13.30
C LEU A 265 -8.49 -9.51 12.01
N SER A 266 -9.50 -10.10 11.37
CA SER A 266 -10.25 -9.40 10.33
C SER A 266 -11.00 -8.23 10.96
N ASP A 267 -10.95 -7.09 10.29
CA ASP A 267 -11.68 -5.90 10.67
C ASP A 267 -13.01 -5.85 9.92
N GLU A 268 -14.04 -5.29 10.54
CA GLU A 268 -15.40 -5.27 10.00
C GLU A 268 -16.05 -3.90 10.13
N VAL A 269 -16.58 -3.38 9.02
CA VAL A 269 -17.38 -2.15 8.99
C VAL A 269 -18.62 -2.38 8.13
N GLU A 270 -19.80 -2.33 8.75
CA GLU A 270 -21.09 -2.43 8.06
C GLU A 270 -21.23 -3.64 7.11
N GLY A 271 -20.68 -4.79 7.52
CA GLY A 271 -20.73 -6.04 6.76
C GLY A 271 -19.61 -6.20 5.71
N GLU A 272 -18.75 -5.20 5.52
CA GLU A 272 -17.48 -5.35 4.80
C GLU A 272 -16.41 -5.85 5.77
N VAL A 273 -15.65 -6.87 5.35
CA VAL A 273 -14.67 -7.55 6.20
C VAL A 273 -13.32 -7.58 5.48
N THR A 274 -12.22 -7.27 6.18
CA THR A 274 -10.87 -7.41 5.62
C THR A 274 -10.44 -8.87 5.55
N VAL A 275 -9.54 -9.20 4.63
CA VAL A 275 -8.88 -10.51 4.64
C VAL A 275 -8.09 -10.69 5.95
N PRO A 276 -7.96 -11.95 6.44
CA PRO A 276 -7.18 -12.21 7.65
C PRO A 276 -5.68 -11.97 7.40
N PRO A 277 -4.86 -11.90 8.47
CA PRO A 277 -3.43 -11.69 8.36
C PRO A 277 -2.75 -12.79 7.55
N THR A 278 -1.72 -12.41 6.79
CA THR A 278 -0.93 -13.35 5.97
C THR A 278 0.56 -13.13 6.21
N CYS A 279 1.28 -14.21 6.49
CA CYS A 279 2.73 -14.19 6.63
C CYS A 279 3.37 -13.86 5.28
N LEU A 280 4.14 -12.77 5.24
CA LEU A 280 4.86 -12.38 4.03
C LEU A 280 6.30 -12.92 4.01
N ARG A 281 6.91 -13.09 5.20
CA ARG A 281 8.23 -13.70 5.33
C ARG A 281 8.41 -14.29 6.72
N TYR A 282 9.13 -15.40 6.75
CA TYR A 282 9.74 -15.96 7.95
C TYR A 282 11.20 -16.32 7.66
N LYS A 283 12.11 -15.99 8.58
CA LYS A 283 13.52 -16.37 8.48
C LYS A 283 14.14 -16.47 9.88
N ASP A 284 14.92 -17.51 10.14
CA ASP A 284 15.77 -17.57 11.34
C ASP A 284 17.15 -16.92 11.12
N SER A 285 17.80 -16.50 12.20
CA SER A 285 19.06 -15.76 12.15
C SER A 285 20.29 -16.62 11.86
N LYS A 286 20.12 -17.92 11.62
CA LYS A 286 21.23 -18.85 11.51
C LYS A 286 21.77 -18.88 10.08
N GLU A 287 22.98 -18.38 9.90
CA GLU A 287 23.63 -18.35 8.58
C GLU A 287 24.56 -19.55 8.34
N LEU A 288 25.22 -20.08 9.37
CA LEU A 288 26.19 -21.19 9.30
C LEU A 288 26.12 -22.07 10.57
N TYR A 289 26.68 -23.29 10.48
CA TYR A 289 26.81 -24.33 11.54
C TYR A 289 25.58 -25.23 11.78
N SER A 290 25.76 -26.56 11.99
CA SER A 290 24.65 -27.54 12.04
C SER A 290 24.32 -28.10 13.44
N ALA A 291 25.13 -27.85 14.47
CA ALA A 291 24.99 -28.50 15.80
C ALA A 291 24.51 -27.58 16.95
N GLN A 292 24.05 -26.36 16.64
CA GLN A 292 23.46 -25.41 17.60
C GLN A 292 22.05 -25.02 17.16
N THR A 293 21.12 -24.78 18.10
CA THR A 293 19.80 -24.24 17.76
C THR A 293 19.88 -22.78 17.30
N PRO A 294 19.01 -22.35 16.36
CA PRO A 294 18.87 -20.92 16.06
C PRO A 294 18.40 -20.17 17.30
N ILE A 295 18.95 -18.97 17.51
CA ILE A 295 18.71 -18.16 18.72
C ILE A 295 17.62 -17.14 18.46
N THR A 296 17.56 -16.57 17.26
CA THR A 296 16.56 -15.56 16.91
C THR A 296 15.92 -15.85 15.56
N SER A 297 14.71 -15.34 15.35
CA SER A 297 14.04 -15.40 14.05
C SER A 297 13.15 -14.19 13.86
N ILE A 298 12.72 -13.95 12.62
CA ILE A 298 11.84 -12.86 12.26
C ILE A 298 10.67 -13.38 11.45
N ALA A 299 9.48 -12.86 11.73
CA ALA A 299 8.34 -12.91 10.82
C ALA A 299 7.75 -11.51 10.62
N TYR A 300 7.14 -11.25 9.47
CA TYR A 300 6.27 -10.08 9.30
C TYR A 300 5.03 -10.42 8.47
N TYR A 301 3.94 -9.76 8.79
CA TYR A 301 2.61 -10.08 8.30
C TYR A 301 1.96 -8.87 7.63
N ASN A 302 1.18 -9.12 6.58
CA ASN A 302 0.21 -8.14 6.10
C ASN A 302 -1.01 -8.16 7.02
N LEU A 303 -1.40 -7.01 7.58
CA LEU A 303 -2.63 -6.85 8.35
C LEU A 303 -3.43 -5.66 7.78
N GLN A 304 -4.54 -5.95 7.12
CA GLN A 304 -5.45 -4.91 6.62
C GLN A 304 -6.34 -4.36 7.73
N THR A 305 -6.71 -3.08 7.62
CA THR A 305 -7.57 -2.38 8.58
C THR A 305 -8.61 -1.52 7.84
N MET A 306 -9.76 -1.30 8.47
CA MET A 306 -10.80 -0.36 8.02
C MET A 306 -11.15 0.66 9.11
N GLN A 307 -11.18 0.21 10.37
CA GLN A 307 -11.40 1.01 11.58
C GLN A 307 -10.49 0.60 12.76
N MET A 308 -9.82 -0.56 12.68
CA MET A 308 -8.93 -1.07 13.71
C MET A 308 -7.70 -0.16 13.82
N SER A 309 -7.54 0.43 15.00
CA SER A 309 -6.38 1.28 15.29
C SER A 309 -5.09 0.45 15.48
N PRO A 310 -3.90 1.05 15.28
CA PRO A 310 -2.62 0.39 15.55
C PRO A 310 -2.51 -0.17 16.98
N LYS A 311 -3.10 0.52 17.96
CA LYS A 311 -3.16 0.07 19.36
C LYS A 311 -3.96 -1.22 19.52
N GLN A 312 -5.17 -1.27 18.95
CA GLN A 312 -6.01 -2.48 19.02
C GLN A 312 -5.34 -3.66 18.31
N ALA A 313 -4.71 -3.42 17.16
CA ALA A 313 -3.93 -4.43 16.47
C ALA A 313 -2.80 -4.96 17.36
N PHE A 314 -2.01 -4.07 17.97
CA PHE A 314 -0.95 -4.46 18.90
C PHE A 314 -1.46 -5.30 20.07
N GLU A 315 -2.55 -4.90 20.72
CA GLU A 315 -3.12 -5.63 21.87
C GLU A 315 -3.57 -7.06 21.49
N LYS A 316 -4.21 -7.22 20.33
CA LYS A 316 -4.59 -8.55 19.81
C LYS A 316 -3.37 -9.41 19.48
N LEU A 317 -2.37 -8.82 18.81
CA LEU A 317 -1.12 -9.51 18.44
C LEU A 317 -0.30 -9.90 19.67
N LYS A 318 -0.25 -9.04 20.70
CA LYS A 318 0.42 -9.33 21.98
C LYS A 318 -0.19 -10.53 22.66
N LYS A 319 -1.53 -10.61 22.73
CA LYS A 319 -2.23 -11.75 23.31
C LYS A 319 -1.89 -13.07 22.58
N ILE A 320 -1.91 -13.08 21.25
CA ILE A 320 -1.51 -14.24 20.46
C ILE A 320 -0.05 -14.62 20.73
N GLY A 321 0.82 -13.61 20.83
CA GLY A 321 2.22 -13.77 21.21
C GLY A 321 2.38 -14.49 22.54
N GLU A 322 1.66 -14.04 23.56
CA GLU A 322 1.72 -14.59 24.91
C GLU A 322 1.29 -16.06 24.88
N GLU A 323 0.13 -16.36 24.31
CA GLU A 323 -0.39 -17.73 24.17
C GLU A 323 0.60 -18.65 23.42
N ALA A 324 1.25 -18.15 22.37
CA ALA A 324 2.21 -18.89 21.57
C ALA A 324 3.49 -19.24 22.33
N ILE A 325 4.12 -18.25 22.98
CA ILE A 325 5.39 -18.47 23.67
C ILE A 325 5.21 -19.35 24.91
N TYR A 326 4.10 -19.21 25.63
CA TYR A 326 3.76 -20.11 26.74
C TYR A 326 3.52 -21.54 26.26
N ALA A 327 2.83 -21.73 25.15
CA ALA A 327 2.62 -23.07 24.58
C ALA A 327 3.94 -23.72 24.15
N ALA A 328 4.86 -22.98 23.55
CA ALA A 328 6.18 -23.46 23.17
C ALA A 328 6.99 -23.93 24.40
N ILE A 329 7.01 -23.13 25.48
CA ILE A 329 7.72 -23.46 26.72
C ILE A 329 7.10 -24.66 27.42
N GLU A 330 5.77 -24.71 27.54
CA GLU A 330 5.11 -25.85 28.16
C GLU A 330 5.34 -27.14 27.36
N LYS A 331 5.42 -27.06 26.03
CA LYS A 331 5.78 -28.19 25.18
C LYS A 331 7.20 -28.70 25.45
N VAL A 332 8.19 -27.80 25.55
CA VAL A 332 9.57 -28.20 25.94
C VAL A 332 9.58 -28.87 27.30
N LYS A 333 8.85 -28.32 28.27
CA LYS A 333 8.75 -28.87 29.62
C LYS A 333 8.09 -30.26 29.64
N VAL A 334 6.94 -30.43 29.00
CA VAL A 334 6.24 -31.74 28.95
C VAL A 334 7.10 -32.79 28.25
N GLN A 335 7.77 -32.45 27.16
CA GLN A 335 8.63 -33.40 26.44
C GLN A 335 9.92 -33.69 27.20
N GLY A 336 10.47 -32.70 27.90
CA GLY A 336 11.63 -32.89 28.77
C GLY A 336 11.34 -33.86 29.91
N GLU A 337 10.18 -33.75 30.56
CA GLU A 337 9.79 -34.66 31.64
C GLU A 337 9.58 -36.10 31.12
N LYS A 338 8.99 -36.24 29.92
CA LYS A 338 8.88 -37.55 29.26
C LYS A 338 10.25 -38.15 28.97
N TYR A 339 11.17 -37.36 28.40
CA TYR A 339 12.52 -37.83 28.07
C TYR A 339 13.32 -38.20 29.33
N LYS A 340 13.20 -37.42 30.41
CA LYS A 340 13.78 -37.74 31.73
C LYS A 340 13.33 -39.12 32.22
N ASN A 341 12.04 -39.38 32.18
CA ASN A 341 11.47 -40.67 32.58
C ASN A 341 11.91 -41.83 31.68
N MET A 342 12.01 -41.61 30.37
CA MET A 342 12.42 -42.63 29.40
C MET A 342 13.91 -42.97 29.48
N SER A 343 14.76 -41.97 29.68
CA SER A 343 16.22 -42.11 29.69
C SER A 343 16.78 -42.55 31.04
N GLY A 344 16.04 -42.30 32.14
CA GLY A 344 16.54 -42.49 33.50
C GLY A 344 17.66 -41.51 33.89
N LEU A 345 17.94 -40.50 33.06
CA LEU A 345 18.94 -39.48 33.32
C LEU A 345 18.36 -38.35 34.19
N PRO A 346 19.19 -37.67 35.01
CA PRO A 346 18.77 -36.54 35.82
C PRO A 346 18.65 -35.26 34.97
N VAL A 347 17.77 -35.27 33.98
CA VAL A 347 17.52 -34.12 33.11
C VAL A 347 16.87 -33.00 33.92
N GLU A 348 17.50 -31.83 33.92
CA GLU A 348 16.95 -30.59 34.46
C GLU A 348 16.31 -29.79 33.33
N ILE A 349 15.09 -29.33 33.56
CA ILE A 349 14.33 -28.53 32.60
C ILE A 349 14.29 -27.11 33.18
N PRO A 350 14.96 -26.14 32.55
CA PRO A 350 14.96 -24.78 33.04
C PRO A 350 13.54 -24.21 33.11
N ALA A 351 13.25 -23.45 34.15
CA ALA A 351 12.08 -22.60 34.20
C ALA A 351 12.38 -21.31 33.44
N TYR A 352 11.50 -20.93 32.52
CA TYR A 352 11.61 -19.71 31.73
C TYR A 352 10.54 -18.70 32.16
N ASN A 353 10.86 -17.42 32.04
CA ASN A 353 9.94 -16.31 32.24
C ASN A 353 9.74 -15.55 30.93
N PRO A 354 8.95 -16.10 29.99
CA PRO A 354 8.83 -15.54 28.65
C PRO A 354 8.15 -14.18 28.65
N LYS A 355 8.49 -13.35 27.65
CA LYS A 355 7.93 -12.01 27.52
C LYS A 355 7.45 -11.73 26.11
N VAL A 356 6.37 -10.95 26.02
CA VAL A 356 5.91 -10.35 24.76
C VAL A 356 5.86 -8.85 24.96
N ILE A 357 6.75 -8.16 24.26
CA ILE A 357 7.00 -6.74 24.45
C ILE A 357 6.98 -6.01 23.13
N SER A 358 6.70 -4.72 23.18
CA SER A 358 6.88 -3.81 22.06
C SER A 358 8.35 -3.47 21.83
N TYR A 359 8.67 -2.95 20.64
CA TYR A 359 9.99 -2.37 20.38
C TYR A 359 10.32 -1.22 21.36
N THR A 360 9.34 -0.39 21.71
CA THR A 360 9.54 0.70 22.69
C THR A 360 9.95 0.13 24.05
N GLU A 361 9.25 -0.90 24.54
CA GLU A 361 9.59 -1.56 25.80
C GLU A 361 10.99 -2.19 25.76
N LEU A 362 11.39 -2.82 24.64
CA LEU A 362 12.74 -3.34 24.44
C LEU A 362 13.80 -2.22 24.49
N TYR A 363 13.55 -1.11 23.78
CA TYR A 363 14.46 0.02 23.74
C TYR A 363 14.63 0.65 25.12
N GLU A 364 13.54 0.85 25.86
CA GLU A 364 13.55 1.37 27.23
C GLU A 364 14.31 0.44 28.19
N MET A 365 14.15 -0.88 28.06
CA MET A 365 14.89 -1.87 28.83
C MET A 365 16.40 -1.77 28.60
N ALA A 366 16.84 -1.71 27.33
CA ALA A 366 18.25 -1.56 26.99
C ALA A 366 18.81 -0.18 27.42
N LYS A 367 18.01 0.89 27.26
CA LYS A 367 18.39 2.25 27.65
C LYS A 367 18.55 2.40 29.16
N LYS A 368 17.73 1.71 29.95
CA LYS A 368 17.86 1.72 31.42
C LYS A 368 19.22 1.17 31.89
N GLU A 369 19.77 0.20 31.19
CA GLU A 369 21.08 -0.40 31.51
C GLU A 369 22.26 0.42 30.97
N HIS A 370 22.16 0.91 29.73
CA HIS A 370 23.29 1.49 29.02
C HIS A 370 23.28 3.03 28.91
N GLY A 371 22.17 3.68 29.24
CA GLY A 371 21.99 5.13 29.16
C GLY A 371 22.21 5.67 27.74
N GLU A 372 22.75 6.88 27.65
CA GLU A 372 23.01 7.59 26.38
C GLU A 372 23.96 6.85 25.43
N LYS A 373 24.76 5.90 25.93
CA LYS A 373 25.64 5.09 25.06
C LYS A 373 24.84 4.26 24.05
N LEU A 374 23.66 3.79 24.44
CA LEU A 374 22.77 3.09 23.51
C LEU A 374 22.28 4.05 22.42
N ASP A 375 21.77 5.23 22.81
CA ASP A 375 21.25 6.22 21.86
C ASP A 375 22.32 6.60 20.81
N GLN A 376 23.55 6.88 21.25
CA GLN A 376 24.68 7.22 20.37
C GLN A 376 25.06 6.06 19.43
N HIS A 377 25.02 4.83 19.92
CA HIS A 377 25.32 3.64 19.12
C HIS A 377 24.26 3.40 18.04
N ILE A 378 22.98 3.44 18.43
CA ILE A 378 21.85 3.28 17.51
C ILE A 378 21.85 4.39 16.45
N GLU A 379 22.09 5.65 16.84
CA GLU A 379 22.22 6.75 15.89
C GLU A 379 23.36 6.52 14.87
N LYS A 380 24.51 6.05 15.34
CA LYS A 380 25.64 5.70 14.46
C LYS A 380 25.26 4.59 13.47
N CYS A 381 24.67 3.50 13.96
CA CYS A 381 24.19 2.39 13.14
C CYS A 381 23.20 2.86 12.08
N LEU A 382 22.22 3.69 12.45
CA LEU A 382 21.25 4.26 11.52
C LEU A 382 21.90 5.15 10.46
N ASN A 383 22.85 6.00 10.85
CA ASN A 383 23.57 6.87 9.92
C ASN A 383 24.43 6.11 8.89
N GLU A 384 24.93 4.93 9.26
CA GLU A 384 25.63 4.01 8.37
C GLU A 384 24.65 3.23 7.50
N TRP A 385 23.69 2.53 8.10
CA TRP A 385 22.78 1.62 7.41
C TRP A 385 21.77 2.32 6.52
N LYS A 386 21.38 3.58 6.80
CA LYS A 386 20.49 4.34 5.92
C LYS A 386 21.06 4.53 4.50
N LYS A 387 22.37 4.37 4.32
CA LYS A 387 23.06 4.47 3.02
C LYS A 387 23.17 3.13 2.29
N ASP A 388 22.90 2.01 2.98
CA ASP A 388 23.02 0.67 2.41
C ASP A 388 21.78 0.30 1.59
N LYS A 389 21.90 0.42 0.26
CA LYS A 389 20.82 0.16 -0.68
C LYS A 389 20.45 -1.32 -0.83
N SER A 390 21.23 -2.24 -0.25
CA SER A 390 20.89 -3.66 -0.27
C SER A 390 19.82 -4.02 0.76
N LEU A 391 19.61 -3.16 1.77
CA LEU A 391 18.62 -3.34 2.81
C LEU A 391 17.36 -2.58 2.45
N ASP A 392 16.22 -3.28 2.44
CA ASP A 392 14.93 -2.61 2.42
C ASP A 392 14.51 -2.13 3.83
N GLU A 393 13.38 -1.45 3.92
CA GLU A 393 12.87 -0.85 5.16
C GLU A 393 12.55 -1.91 6.23
N ARG A 394 12.18 -3.12 5.81
CA ARG A 394 11.82 -4.24 6.68
C ARG A 394 13.08 -4.92 7.22
N ASP A 395 14.09 -5.09 6.38
CA ASP A 395 15.41 -5.57 6.75
C ASP A 395 16.10 -4.59 7.70
N LEU A 396 16.02 -3.28 7.42
CA LEU A 396 16.57 -2.25 8.30
C LEU A 396 15.87 -2.24 9.66
N SER A 397 14.54 -2.36 9.70
CA SER A 397 13.77 -2.48 10.94
C SER A 397 14.17 -3.71 11.74
N THR A 398 14.27 -4.87 11.07
CA THR A 398 14.69 -6.13 11.69
C THR A 398 16.10 -6.02 12.27
N LYS A 399 17.03 -5.42 11.52
CA LYS A 399 18.42 -5.24 11.94
C LYS A 399 18.51 -4.33 13.17
N LEU A 400 17.70 -3.26 13.22
CA LEU A 400 17.67 -2.36 14.36
C LEU A 400 17.09 -3.02 15.61
N VAL A 401 16.01 -3.79 15.48
CA VAL A 401 15.44 -4.57 16.61
C VAL A 401 16.47 -5.55 17.16
N ALA A 402 17.17 -6.28 16.27
CA ALA A 402 18.24 -7.20 16.66
C ALA A 402 19.40 -6.49 17.37
N GLU A 403 19.78 -5.31 16.89
CA GLU A 403 20.84 -4.50 17.49
C GLU A 403 20.45 -4.05 18.89
N VAL A 404 19.25 -3.48 19.08
CA VAL A 404 18.75 -3.07 20.40
C VAL A 404 18.66 -4.28 21.34
N HIS A 405 18.18 -5.43 20.86
CA HIS A 405 18.15 -6.66 21.65
C HIS A 405 19.55 -7.13 22.07
N SER A 406 20.61 -6.85 21.31
CA SER A 406 21.98 -7.19 21.72
C SER A 406 22.41 -6.47 23.01
N PHE A 407 21.84 -5.29 23.28
CA PHE A 407 22.01 -4.49 24.50
C PHE A 407 20.95 -4.79 25.58
N SER A 408 20.03 -5.74 25.35
CA SER A 408 19.06 -6.13 26.37
C SER A 408 19.78 -6.86 27.52
N PRO A 409 19.56 -6.46 28.79
CA PRO A 409 20.04 -7.23 29.95
C PRO A 409 19.23 -8.52 30.16
N ASP A 410 18.04 -8.61 29.57
CA ASP A 410 17.17 -9.77 29.66
C ASP A 410 17.41 -10.72 28.48
N ARG A 411 17.63 -11.99 28.81
CA ARG A 411 17.92 -13.10 27.88
C ARG A 411 16.92 -14.25 28.04
N GLU A 412 15.75 -13.97 28.62
CA GLU A 412 14.61 -14.89 28.61
C GLU A 412 14.03 -15.02 27.18
N PRO A 413 13.37 -16.14 26.85
CA PRO A 413 12.63 -16.24 25.60
C PRO A 413 11.66 -15.07 25.43
N MET A 414 11.67 -14.42 24.27
CA MET A 414 10.79 -13.25 24.05
C MET A 414 10.28 -13.15 22.62
N ILE A 415 9.16 -12.43 22.47
CA ILE A 415 8.64 -11.95 21.19
C ILE A 415 8.62 -10.42 21.27
N VAL A 416 9.40 -9.77 20.41
CA VAL A 416 9.39 -8.32 20.27
C VAL A 416 8.51 -7.95 19.08
N ILE A 417 7.43 -7.25 19.34
CA ILE A 417 6.48 -6.76 18.34
C ILE A 417 6.90 -5.35 17.92
N PHE A 418 7.03 -5.14 16.62
CA PHE A 418 7.31 -3.84 16.02
C PHE A 418 6.47 -3.68 14.76
N PHE A 419 6.48 -2.49 14.16
CA PHE A 419 5.89 -2.24 12.85
C PHE A 419 7.01 -1.87 11.87
N ALA A 420 6.92 -2.38 10.65
CA ALA A 420 7.82 -2.02 9.56
C ALA A 420 7.08 -1.14 8.55
N PRO A 421 7.78 -0.24 7.82
CA PRO A 421 7.20 0.45 6.68
C PRO A 421 6.88 -0.48 5.49
N PRO A 422 5.96 -0.06 4.59
CA PRO A 422 5.14 1.15 4.66
C PRO A 422 3.88 0.96 5.53
N TYR A 423 3.38 2.07 6.07
CA TYR A 423 2.07 2.15 6.73
C TYR A 423 1.08 2.88 5.83
N TYR A 424 -0.03 2.23 5.51
CA TYR A 424 -1.14 2.87 4.79
C TYR A 424 -2.29 3.12 5.79
N PRO A 425 -2.65 4.38 6.08
CA PRO A 425 -3.84 4.66 6.86
C PRO A 425 -5.11 4.16 6.14
N HIS A 426 -6.07 3.64 6.90
CA HIS A 426 -7.41 3.45 6.37
C HIS A 426 -8.12 4.80 6.28
N VAL A 427 -8.91 4.98 5.23
CA VAL A 427 -9.74 6.16 5.04
C VAL A 427 -11.12 5.72 4.60
N GLY A 428 -12.15 6.19 5.27
CA GLY A 428 -13.54 5.93 4.91
C GLY A 428 -14.48 6.97 5.52
N PHE A 429 -15.67 7.12 4.94
CA PHE A 429 -16.65 8.09 5.45
C PHE A 429 -17.12 7.69 6.85
N LYS A 430 -16.99 8.63 7.80
CA LYS A 430 -17.49 8.44 9.18
C LYS A 430 -18.94 8.93 9.33
N GLY A 431 -19.53 9.52 8.28
CA GLY A 431 -20.91 10.02 8.27
C GLY A 431 -21.13 11.25 9.14
N LYS A 432 -20.03 11.89 9.56
CA LYS A 432 -20.04 13.07 10.45
C LYS A 432 -19.96 14.39 9.69
N ASN A 433 -19.48 14.34 8.45
CA ASN A 433 -19.31 15.51 7.59
C ASN A 433 -20.50 15.64 6.62
N PRO A 434 -21.23 16.78 6.59
CA PRO A 434 -22.30 17.00 5.62
C PRO A 434 -21.87 16.79 4.16
N PHE A 435 -20.60 17.08 3.83
CA PHE A 435 -20.07 16.86 2.49
C PHE A 435 -19.84 15.37 2.18
N GLU A 436 -19.46 14.53 3.15
CA GLU A 436 -19.41 13.06 2.96
C GLU A 436 -20.79 12.50 2.60
N ASN A 437 -21.85 12.99 3.24
CA ASN A 437 -23.22 12.57 2.94
C ASN A 437 -23.63 12.96 1.52
N LYS A 438 -23.29 14.19 1.09
CA LYS A 438 -23.52 14.62 -0.30
C LYS A 438 -22.77 13.75 -1.31
N ILE A 439 -21.51 13.41 -1.02
CA ILE A 439 -20.73 12.51 -1.87
C ILE A 439 -21.37 11.12 -1.92
N ALA A 440 -21.87 10.60 -0.80
CA ALA A 440 -22.57 9.32 -0.78
C ALA A 440 -23.84 9.34 -1.65
N GLU A 441 -24.60 10.44 -1.67
CA GLU A 441 -25.74 10.63 -2.57
C GLU A 441 -25.32 10.73 -4.04
N ILE A 442 -24.19 11.40 -4.33
CA ILE A 442 -23.62 11.48 -5.69
C ILE A 442 -23.25 10.09 -6.21
N VAL A 443 -22.65 9.25 -5.36
CA VAL A 443 -22.36 7.85 -5.70
C VAL A 443 -23.63 7.09 -6.09
N ASP A 444 -24.72 7.27 -5.35
CA ASP A 444 -25.98 6.59 -5.65
C ASP A 444 -26.57 7.08 -7.00
N ARG A 445 -26.50 8.39 -7.29
CA ARG A 445 -26.88 8.95 -8.60
C ARG A 445 -26.01 8.45 -9.75
N LEU A 446 -24.71 8.26 -9.53
CA LEU A 446 -23.79 7.69 -10.52
C LEU A 446 -24.22 6.26 -10.89
N ILE A 447 -24.57 5.44 -9.89
CA ILE A 447 -25.03 4.06 -10.08
C ILE A 447 -26.34 4.04 -10.89
N GLU A 448 -27.30 4.90 -10.54
CA GLU A 448 -28.55 5.04 -11.29
C GLU A 448 -28.29 5.44 -12.75
N LYS A 449 -27.41 6.41 -12.98
CA LYS A 449 -27.04 6.85 -14.33
C LYS A 449 -26.35 5.75 -15.13
N ALA A 450 -25.42 5.01 -14.52
CA ALA A 450 -24.72 3.89 -15.16
C ALA A 450 -25.72 2.83 -15.65
N LYS A 451 -26.70 2.49 -14.82
CA LYS A 451 -27.74 1.53 -15.17
C LYS A 451 -28.67 2.06 -16.26
N LYS A 452 -29.13 3.31 -16.14
CA LYS A 452 -30.12 3.90 -17.05
C LYS A 452 -29.57 4.20 -18.44
N ASP A 453 -28.38 4.80 -18.51
CA ASP A 453 -27.85 5.36 -19.75
C ASP A 453 -26.93 4.37 -20.49
N PHE A 454 -26.35 3.40 -19.78
CA PHE A 454 -25.34 2.50 -20.33
C PHE A 454 -25.60 1.01 -20.07
N ASP A 455 -26.68 0.66 -19.34
CA ASP A 455 -26.97 -0.69 -18.87
C ASP A 455 -25.83 -1.32 -18.05
N GLU A 456 -24.98 -0.49 -17.44
CA GLU A 456 -23.85 -0.94 -16.63
C GLU A 456 -24.29 -1.19 -15.18
N LYS A 457 -23.92 -2.36 -14.64
CA LYS A 457 -24.12 -2.68 -13.23
C LYS A 457 -22.90 -2.26 -12.43
N ILE A 458 -23.03 -1.19 -11.68
CA ILE A 458 -22.03 -0.69 -10.73
C ILE A 458 -22.57 -0.89 -9.32
N LEU A 459 -21.74 -1.44 -8.44
CA LEU A 459 -22.03 -1.65 -7.03
C LEU A 459 -21.22 -0.67 -6.17
N LYS A 460 -21.79 -0.31 -5.04
CA LYS A 460 -21.11 0.47 -4.00
C LYS A 460 -20.36 -0.47 -3.08
N GLN A 461 -19.11 -0.15 -2.81
CA GLN A 461 -18.33 -0.76 -1.74
C GLN A 461 -17.66 0.39 -0.96
N LYS A 462 -17.61 0.32 0.35
CA LYS A 462 -17.06 1.40 1.17
C LYS A 462 -15.56 1.46 1.02
N TYR A 463 -14.88 0.32 1.12
CA TYR A 463 -13.43 0.27 1.11
C TYR A 463 -12.89 -0.43 -0.15
N PHE A 464 -12.06 0.29 -0.90
CA PHE A 464 -11.19 -0.32 -1.89
C PHE A 464 -10.22 -1.27 -1.18
N GLN A 465 -10.18 -2.54 -1.62
CA GLN A 465 -9.41 -3.61 -0.97
C GLN A 465 -7.95 -3.67 -1.43
N GLY A 466 -7.64 -3.04 -2.58
CA GLY A 466 -6.26 -2.74 -2.96
C GLY A 466 -5.71 -1.63 -2.05
N LEU A 467 -4.39 -1.63 -1.87
CA LEU A 467 -3.73 -0.44 -1.33
C LEU A 467 -3.81 0.65 -2.40
N CYS A 468 -3.95 1.90 -1.97
CA CYS A 468 -3.86 3.02 -2.89
C CYS A 468 -3.46 4.29 -2.13
N ASP A 469 -2.90 5.24 -2.88
CA ASP A 469 -2.44 6.53 -2.35
C ASP A 469 -3.53 7.43 -1.76
N LEU A 470 -4.82 7.08 -1.94
CA LEU A 470 -5.92 7.75 -1.22
C LEU A 470 -5.74 7.67 0.30
N SER A 471 -5.04 6.65 0.80
CA SER A 471 -4.69 6.47 2.21
C SER A 471 -3.94 7.66 2.81
N TYR A 472 -3.30 8.50 1.99
CA TYR A 472 -2.51 9.63 2.45
C TYR A 472 -3.26 10.98 2.45
N PHE A 473 -4.52 11.02 2.00
CA PHE A 473 -5.32 12.26 1.99
C PHE A 473 -6.03 12.56 3.31
N ALA A 474 -6.09 11.58 4.20
CA ALA A 474 -6.63 11.76 5.55
C ALA A 474 -5.88 10.86 6.53
N LEU A 475 -5.78 11.29 7.78
CA LEU A 475 -5.23 10.48 8.87
C LEU A 475 -6.29 10.34 9.95
N GLN A 476 -7.04 9.25 9.89
CA GLN A 476 -8.03 8.93 10.90
C GLN A 476 -7.32 8.46 12.18
N ASP A 477 -7.77 8.95 13.34
CA ASP A 477 -7.25 8.54 14.65
C ASP A 477 -5.74 8.84 14.80
N ALA A 478 -5.33 10.02 14.29
CA ALA A 478 -3.94 10.48 14.21
C ALA A 478 -3.18 10.40 15.54
N GLU A 479 -3.84 10.72 16.66
CA GLU A 479 -3.24 10.64 18.00
C GLU A 479 -2.79 9.20 18.31
N VAL A 480 -3.59 8.19 17.96
CA VAL A 480 -3.23 6.78 18.18
C VAL A 480 -2.06 6.36 17.30
N VAL A 481 -2.02 6.85 16.05
CA VAL A 481 -0.87 6.62 15.16
C VAL A 481 0.40 7.21 15.76
N ILE A 482 0.33 8.46 16.25
CA ILE A 482 1.47 9.16 16.86
C ILE A 482 1.95 8.44 18.13
N ASP A 483 1.02 8.05 19.00
CA ASP A 483 1.35 7.54 20.33
C ASP A 483 1.76 6.06 20.32
N TYR A 484 1.25 5.25 19.37
CA TYR A 484 1.50 3.80 19.35
C TYR A 484 2.28 3.31 18.14
N LEU A 485 1.99 3.80 16.94
CA LEU A 485 2.64 3.26 15.74
C LEU A 485 4.06 3.79 15.58
N ILE A 486 4.25 5.11 15.72
CA ILE A 486 5.54 5.76 15.52
C ILE A 486 6.62 5.23 16.47
N PRO A 487 6.40 5.16 17.80
CA PRO A 487 7.44 4.70 18.72
C PRO A 487 7.80 3.23 18.50
N ASN A 488 6.86 2.44 17.98
CA ASN A 488 7.05 1.02 17.68
C ASN A 488 7.46 0.74 16.23
N THR A 489 7.81 1.76 15.47
CA THR A 489 8.39 1.64 14.13
C THR A 489 9.88 1.97 14.20
N PRO A 490 10.78 0.96 14.25
CA PRO A 490 12.19 1.17 14.59
C PRO A 490 12.90 2.17 13.66
N THR A 491 12.55 2.15 12.37
CA THR A 491 13.19 2.99 11.34
C THR A 491 12.40 4.24 10.98
N TRP A 492 11.46 4.65 11.85
CA TRP A 492 10.66 5.85 11.61
C TRP A 492 11.55 7.09 11.47
N GLY A 493 11.31 7.91 10.45
CA GLY A 493 12.07 9.13 10.19
C GLY A 493 13.47 8.91 9.60
N VAL A 494 13.87 7.65 9.33
CA VAL A 494 15.19 7.34 8.73
C VAL A 494 15.10 7.31 7.20
N ARG A 495 14.26 6.43 6.66
CA ARG A 495 13.94 6.35 5.20
C ARG A 495 12.45 6.45 4.90
N TYR A 496 11.62 6.25 5.93
CA TYR A 496 10.17 6.34 5.82
C TYR A 496 9.64 7.31 6.87
N LYS A 497 8.83 8.26 6.44
CA LYS A 497 8.19 9.24 7.32
C LYS A 497 6.83 9.63 6.73
N LEU A 498 5.82 9.59 7.57
CA LEU A 498 4.50 10.09 7.23
C LEU A 498 4.44 11.62 7.44
N PRO A 499 3.94 12.43 6.48
CA PRO A 499 3.80 13.87 6.63
C PRO A 499 2.54 14.22 7.45
N ILE A 500 2.51 13.79 8.72
CA ILE A 500 1.32 13.79 9.61
C ILE A 500 0.58 15.12 9.63
N GLU A 501 1.28 16.23 9.88
CA GLU A 501 0.63 17.55 9.97
C GLU A 501 0.04 18.01 8.62
N ALA A 502 0.71 17.66 7.52
CA ALA A 502 0.22 17.97 6.18
C ALA A 502 -1.02 17.12 5.81
N MET A 503 -1.07 15.85 6.24
CA MET A 503 -2.24 14.98 6.07
C MET A 503 -3.44 15.45 6.91
N LYS A 504 -3.19 15.81 8.18
CA LYS A 504 -4.22 16.36 9.08
C LYS A 504 -4.82 17.66 8.54
N LYS A 505 -4.00 18.47 7.86
CA LYS A 505 -4.43 19.72 7.24
C LYS A 505 -5.32 19.50 6.01
N LEU A 506 -5.01 18.51 5.17
CA LEU A 506 -5.83 18.18 4.00
C LEU A 506 -7.14 17.51 4.42
N ASN A 507 -7.06 16.38 5.13
CA ASN A 507 -8.19 15.61 5.65
C ASN A 507 -9.41 15.56 4.71
N LEU A 508 -9.20 15.04 3.50
CA LEU A 508 -10.21 15.05 2.45
C LEU A 508 -11.03 13.75 2.41
N PRO A 509 -12.32 13.82 2.05
CA PRO A 509 -13.05 12.64 1.64
C PRO A 509 -12.45 12.07 0.36
N VAL A 510 -12.41 10.76 0.27
CA VAL A 510 -11.79 10.03 -0.84
C VAL A 510 -12.81 9.22 -1.63
N LEU A 511 -12.60 9.13 -2.93
CA LEU A 511 -13.36 8.31 -3.85
C LEU A 511 -12.41 7.56 -4.77
N ASN A 512 -12.75 6.33 -5.12
CA ASN A 512 -12.08 5.60 -6.20
C ASN A 512 -13.09 5.17 -7.25
N PHE A 513 -12.86 5.59 -8.50
CA PHE A 513 -13.66 5.23 -9.66
C PHE A 513 -12.79 5.22 -10.91
N GLY A 514 -12.44 4.02 -11.37
CA GLY A 514 -11.53 3.84 -12.50
C GLY A 514 -11.99 2.81 -13.53
N PRO A 515 -11.09 2.42 -14.45
CA PRO A 515 -11.37 1.46 -15.51
C PRO A 515 -11.72 0.07 -14.97
N HIS A 516 -12.26 -0.80 -15.82
CA HIS A 516 -12.59 -2.17 -15.41
C HIS A 516 -11.58 -3.17 -15.98
N GLY A 517 -10.93 -3.91 -15.10
CA GLY A 517 -9.91 -4.90 -15.47
C GLY A 517 -9.96 -6.16 -14.61
N LYS A 518 -9.14 -7.13 -14.99
CA LYS A 518 -8.91 -8.37 -14.24
C LYS A 518 -7.42 -8.69 -14.16
N ASP A 519 -7.04 -9.41 -13.10
CA ASP A 519 -5.71 -9.98 -12.91
C ASP A 519 -4.58 -8.93 -12.76
N ALA A 520 -4.83 -7.87 -11.98
CA ALA A 520 -3.76 -6.97 -11.52
C ALA A 520 -2.56 -7.78 -10.97
N HIS A 521 -1.36 -7.32 -11.31
CA HIS A 521 -0.09 -7.91 -10.90
C HIS A 521 0.17 -9.35 -11.41
N LYS A 522 -0.59 -9.82 -12.41
CA LYS A 522 -0.35 -11.10 -13.08
C LYS A 522 -0.06 -10.94 -14.56
N PHE A 523 0.48 -11.98 -15.19
CA PHE A 523 0.75 -12.00 -16.64
C PHE A 523 -0.52 -11.95 -17.50
N THR A 524 -1.68 -12.25 -16.91
CA THR A 524 -3.00 -12.14 -17.55
C THR A 524 -3.71 -10.81 -17.27
N GLU A 525 -3.01 -9.80 -16.75
CA GLU A 525 -3.54 -8.45 -16.55
C GLU A 525 -4.17 -7.92 -17.84
N ARG A 526 -5.42 -7.45 -17.73
CA ARG A 526 -6.22 -7.03 -18.88
C ARG A 526 -7.31 -6.05 -18.53
N ILE A 527 -7.75 -5.30 -19.55
CA ILE A 527 -8.76 -4.25 -19.42
C ILE A 527 -9.91 -4.44 -20.41
N LEU A 528 -11.15 -4.17 -19.98
CA LEU A 528 -12.34 -4.24 -20.82
C LEU A 528 -12.44 -2.97 -21.68
N LEU A 529 -12.29 -3.10 -23.01
CA LEU A 529 -12.12 -1.96 -23.92
C LEU A 529 -13.32 -1.02 -23.92
N LYS A 530 -14.53 -1.55 -24.15
CA LYS A 530 -15.75 -0.73 -24.31
C LYS A 530 -16.06 0.08 -23.06
N TYR A 531 -16.04 -0.56 -21.89
CA TYR A 531 -16.25 0.15 -20.64
C TYR A 531 -15.15 1.19 -20.42
N SER A 532 -13.89 0.79 -20.60
CA SER A 532 -12.76 1.60 -20.16
C SER A 532 -12.45 2.80 -21.06
N TYR A 533 -12.86 2.79 -22.33
CA TYR A 533 -12.59 3.90 -23.26
C TYR A 533 -13.85 4.63 -23.74
N GLU A 534 -15.06 4.09 -23.51
CA GLU A 534 -16.31 4.73 -23.93
C GLU A 534 -17.25 5.08 -22.78
N THR A 535 -17.57 4.11 -21.91
CA THR A 535 -18.60 4.28 -20.87
C THR A 535 -18.05 4.93 -19.60
N GLY A 536 -16.99 4.36 -19.03
CA GLY A 536 -16.34 4.82 -17.80
C GLY A 536 -15.97 6.30 -17.83
N PRO A 537 -15.29 6.82 -18.88
CA PRO A 537 -14.97 8.24 -18.98
C PRO A 537 -16.20 9.17 -18.97
N LYS A 538 -17.34 8.72 -19.52
CA LYS A 538 -18.60 9.51 -19.48
C LYS A 538 -19.19 9.55 -18.08
N LEU A 539 -19.11 8.44 -17.35
CA LEU A 539 -19.53 8.35 -15.96
C LEU A 539 -18.61 9.15 -15.04
N LEU A 540 -17.30 9.14 -15.30
CA LEU A 540 -16.32 9.94 -14.57
C LEU A 540 -16.61 11.45 -14.73
N ARG A 541 -16.89 11.93 -15.94
CA ARG A 541 -17.32 13.33 -16.16
C ARG A 541 -18.58 13.69 -15.37
N PHE A 542 -19.56 12.79 -15.36
CA PHE A 542 -20.76 13.00 -14.56
C PHE A 542 -20.42 13.12 -13.07
N LEU A 543 -19.61 12.20 -12.55
CA LEU A 543 -19.15 12.24 -11.15
C LEU A 543 -18.46 13.57 -10.82
N VAL A 544 -17.51 14.01 -11.64
CA VAL A 544 -16.79 15.28 -11.46
C VAL A 544 -17.76 16.46 -11.43
N ASN A 545 -18.70 16.55 -12.39
CA ASN A 545 -19.68 17.64 -12.45
C ASN A 545 -20.61 17.67 -11.24
N GLU A 546 -21.05 16.50 -10.77
CA GLU A 546 -21.91 16.39 -9.59
C GLU A 546 -21.17 16.80 -8.31
N ILE A 547 -19.87 16.50 -8.19
CA ILE A 547 -19.04 16.91 -7.05
C ILE A 547 -18.95 18.45 -6.98
N PHE A 548 -18.75 19.15 -8.09
CA PHE A 548 -18.72 20.63 -8.11
C PHE A 548 -20.10 21.27 -7.92
N SER A 549 -21.18 20.51 -8.14
CA SER A 549 -22.56 20.99 -7.94
C SER A 549 -23.08 20.78 -6.51
N ALA A 550 -22.26 20.21 -5.62
CA ALA A 550 -22.68 19.59 -4.35
C ALA A 550 -23.04 20.55 -3.22
#